data_AF-A0A6S5RX64-F1
#
_entry.id   AF-A0A6S5RX64-F1
#
_cell.length_a   1.000
_cell.length_b   1.000
_cell.length_c   1.000
_cell.angle_alpha   90.00
_cell.angle_beta   90.00
_cell.angle_gamma   90.00
#
_symmetry.space_group_name_H-M   'P 1'
#
loop_
_entity.id
_entity.type
_entity.pdbx_description
1 polymer ?
#
loop_
_entity_poly.entity_id
_entity_poly.type
_entity_poly.pdbx_seq_one_letter_code
_entity_poly.pdbx_strand_id
1 'polypeptide(L)'
;MQPARLDLPVIPGASLNQPLLLMQPVYQYRPITGLAGTAPVRLQVPAHGLPGDWLVWCEGVPNWPDLNQDKLRSPGRPARVVDADTLEFNDLAGQGRTAAGGLLVYRLPVDLTGCEIRAEIRGEGATPILLTQGNGGVQLQGLGRLLLILTAEQTAAITWARGEWDLTITHPDGTVNRWVAGQVLVNSGGGCAHGC
;
A
#
# COMPACT_ATOMS: atom_id res chain seq x y z
N MET A 1 1.32 17.27 -6.83
CA MET A 1 0.68 15.94 -6.77
C MET A 1 -0.70 16.11 -6.15
N GLN A 2 -1.74 15.45 -6.67
CA GLN A 2 -3.04 15.40 -6.00
C GLN A 2 -2.97 14.33 -4.90
N PRO A 3 -3.29 14.66 -3.63
CA PRO A 3 -3.31 13.66 -2.56
C PRO A 3 -4.31 12.54 -2.84
N ALA A 4 -3.96 11.33 -2.45
CA ALA A 4 -4.90 10.22 -2.41
C ALA A 4 -6.03 10.53 -1.42
N ARG A 5 -7.26 10.16 -1.77
CA ARG A 5 -8.40 10.23 -0.87
C ARG A 5 -8.56 8.91 -0.13
N LEU A 6 -8.37 8.93 1.18
CA LEU A 6 -8.52 7.76 2.03
C LEU A 6 -9.13 8.20 3.36
N ASP A 7 -10.30 7.68 3.69
CA ASP A 7 -10.92 7.95 4.98
C ASP A 7 -10.31 7.05 6.07
N LEU A 8 -10.18 7.59 7.28
CA LEU A 8 -9.59 6.89 8.42
C LEU A 8 -10.70 6.34 9.33
N PRO A 9 -10.94 5.02 9.36
CA PRO A 9 -11.93 4.43 10.25
C PRO A 9 -11.39 4.37 11.68
N VAL A 10 -12.05 5.07 12.60
CA VAL A 10 -11.67 5.12 14.01
C VAL A 10 -12.77 4.51 14.86
N ILE A 11 -12.39 3.58 15.74
CA ILE A 11 -13.24 3.08 16.82
C ILE A 11 -12.67 3.65 18.12
N PRO A 12 -13.38 4.57 18.80
CA PRO A 12 -12.88 5.15 20.05
C PRO A 12 -12.56 4.09 21.10
N GLY A 13 -11.37 4.16 21.69
CA GLY A 13 -10.89 3.21 22.70
C GLY A 13 -10.22 1.95 22.14
N ALA A 14 -10.17 1.78 20.81
CA ALA A 14 -9.40 0.72 20.17
C ALA A 14 -8.18 1.29 19.44
N SER A 15 -7.06 0.58 19.46
CA SER A 15 -5.90 0.95 18.65
C SER A 15 -6.21 0.83 17.15
N LEU A 16 -5.76 1.79 16.34
CA LEU A 16 -5.83 1.72 14.89
C LEU A 16 -4.44 1.49 14.31
N ASN A 17 -4.31 0.49 13.44
CA ASN A 17 -3.11 0.20 12.68
C ASN A 17 -3.48 0.29 11.19
N GLN A 18 -3.20 1.43 10.56
CA GLN A 18 -3.56 1.70 9.17
C GLN A 18 -2.32 1.55 8.27
N PRO A 19 -2.18 0.43 7.53
CA PRO A 19 -1.09 0.27 6.57
C PRO A 19 -1.33 1.17 5.35
N LEU A 20 -0.26 1.77 4.85
CA LEU A 20 -0.23 2.57 3.64
C LEU A 20 0.86 2.09 2.70
N LEU A 21 0.52 1.99 1.41
CA LEU A 21 1.42 1.65 0.32
C LEU A 21 1.58 2.86 -0.60
N LEU A 22 2.80 3.41 -0.63
CA LEU A 22 3.17 4.59 -1.39
C LEU A 22 3.89 4.16 -2.66
N MET A 23 3.21 4.39 -3.79
CA MET A 23 3.72 4.05 -5.12
C MET A 23 4.01 5.33 -5.90
N GLN A 24 5.06 5.30 -6.73
CA GLN A 24 5.32 6.32 -7.73
C GLN A 24 4.15 6.42 -8.72
N PRO A 25 3.90 7.59 -9.34
CA PRO A 25 2.70 7.80 -10.15
C PRO A 25 2.73 7.09 -11.51
N VAL A 26 3.91 6.70 -12.00
CA VAL A 26 4.11 6.17 -13.36
C VAL A 26 4.13 4.65 -13.34
N TYR A 27 3.32 4.03 -14.21
CA TYR A 27 3.41 2.61 -14.50
C TYR A 27 4.65 2.29 -15.32
N GLN A 28 5.36 1.25 -14.91
CA GLN A 28 6.40 0.60 -15.67
C GLN A 28 5.88 -0.69 -16.26
N TYR A 29 6.40 -1.02 -17.43
CA TYR A 29 6.06 -2.19 -18.20
C TYR A 29 7.35 -2.95 -18.52
N ARG A 30 7.36 -4.25 -18.27
CA ARG A 30 8.48 -5.13 -18.58
C ARG A 30 7.96 -6.39 -19.28
N PRO A 31 8.59 -6.83 -20.37
CA PRO A 31 8.14 -8.01 -21.09
C PRO A 31 8.32 -9.27 -20.24
N ILE A 32 7.29 -10.12 -20.20
CA ILE A 32 7.42 -11.48 -19.66
C ILE A 32 7.97 -12.36 -20.79
N THR A 33 9.18 -12.85 -20.59
CA THR A 33 9.90 -13.63 -21.62
C THR A 33 9.74 -15.13 -21.45
N GLY A 34 9.33 -15.57 -20.26
CA GLY A 34 9.17 -16.97 -19.93
C GLY A 34 8.57 -17.18 -18.53
N LEU A 35 8.37 -18.45 -18.19
CA LEU A 35 8.18 -18.88 -16.81
C LEU A 35 8.87 -20.22 -16.56
N ALA A 36 9.32 -20.45 -15.33
CA ALA A 36 9.69 -21.77 -14.85
C ALA A 36 8.46 -22.44 -14.22
N GLY A 37 8.14 -23.66 -14.66
CA GLY A 37 6.96 -24.44 -14.24
C GLY A 37 7.07 -25.01 -12.82
N THR A 38 7.63 -24.23 -11.89
CA THR A 38 7.81 -24.56 -10.47
C THR A 38 6.56 -24.23 -9.66
N ALA A 39 6.50 -24.72 -8.42
CA ALA A 39 5.52 -24.32 -7.42
C ALA A 39 6.31 -23.94 -6.16
N PRO A 40 6.43 -22.65 -5.84
CA PRO A 40 5.79 -21.49 -6.49
C PRO A 40 6.31 -21.21 -7.91
N VAL A 41 5.46 -20.63 -8.77
CA VAL A 41 5.84 -20.27 -10.14
C VAL A 41 6.85 -19.13 -10.15
N ARG A 42 7.79 -19.18 -11.10
CA ARG A 42 8.73 -18.09 -11.36
C ARG A 42 8.53 -17.54 -12.76
N LEU A 43 8.39 -16.23 -12.88
CA LEU A 43 8.35 -15.52 -14.15
C LEU A 43 9.72 -14.94 -14.49
N GLN A 44 10.04 -14.96 -15.77
CA GLN A 44 11.29 -14.45 -16.33
C GLN A 44 11.00 -13.09 -16.95
N VAL A 45 11.43 -12.06 -16.26
CA VAL A 45 11.23 -10.65 -16.59
C VAL A 45 12.58 -9.94 -16.52
N PRO A 46 13.37 -9.98 -17.61
CA PRO A 46 14.73 -9.45 -17.59
C PRO A 46 14.78 -7.97 -17.20
N ALA A 47 15.76 -7.63 -16.35
CA ALA A 47 15.97 -6.28 -15.83
C ALA A 47 14.68 -5.63 -15.31
N HIS A 48 13.94 -6.35 -14.46
CA HIS A 48 12.66 -5.83 -13.95
C HIS A 48 12.84 -4.61 -13.05
N GLY A 49 14.02 -4.39 -12.43
CA GLY A 49 14.33 -3.15 -11.71
C GLY A 49 13.51 -2.89 -10.43
N LEU A 50 12.89 -3.92 -9.85
CA LEU A 50 12.23 -3.81 -8.55
C LEU A 50 13.31 -3.86 -7.46
N PRO A 51 13.27 -2.97 -6.46
CA PRO A 51 14.26 -2.96 -5.38
C PRO A 51 14.02 -4.05 -4.32
N GLY A 52 12.93 -4.81 -4.42
CA GLY A 52 12.56 -5.90 -3.51
C GLY A 52 11.10 -6.32 -3.71
N ASP A 53 10.58 -7.13 -2.78
CA ASP A 53 9.25 -7.74 -2.88
C ASP A 53 8.13 -6.71 -2.96
N TRP A 54 7.35 -6.77 -4.04
CA TRP A 54 6.46 -5.68 -4.43
C TRP A 54 5.14 -6.14 -5.06
N LEU A 55 4.15 -5.24 -5.08
CA LEU A 55 2.90 -5.50 -5.79
C LEU A 55 3.09 -5.24 -7.29
N VAL A 56 2.68 -6.21 -8.08
CA VAL A 56 2.74 -6.18 -9.55
C VAL A 56 1.43 -6.68 -10.14
N TRP A 57 1.24 -6.42 -11.43
CA TRP A 57 0.16 -6.97 -12.24
C TRP A 57 0.78 -7.66 -13.45
N CYS A 58 0.09 -8.66 -14.00
CA CYS A 58 0.42 -9.17 -15.31
C CYS A 58 -0.72 -8.83 -16.28
N GLU A 59 -0.39 -8.46 -17.52
CA GLU A 59 -1.36 -8.09 -18.55
C GLU A 59 -0.99 -8.73 -19.89
N GLY A 60 -2.00 -9.19 -20.65
CA GLY A 60 -1.80 -9.77 -21.97
C GLY A 60 -1.02 -11.09 -22.00
N VAL A 61 -0.97 -11.84 -20.89
CA VAL A 61 -0.31 -13.15 -20.87
C VAL A 61 -1.18 -14.19 -21.58
N PRO A 62 -0.69 -14.82 -22.67
CA PRO A 62 -1.46 -15.81 -23.41
C PRO A 62 -1.59 -17.12 -22.63
N ASN A 63 -2.67 -17.87 -22.88
CA ASN A 63 -2.89 -19.22 -22.34
C ASN A 63 -2.86 -19.37 -20.80
N TRP A 64 -2.85 -18.26 -20.06
CA TRP A 64 -2.99 -18.24 -18.61
C TRP A 64 -3.82 -17.03 -18.12
N PRO A 65 -5.15 -17.04 -18.32
CA PRO A 65 -6.03 -15.95 -17.91
C PRO A 65 -5.92 -15.55 -16.43
N ASP A 66 -5.79 -16.52 -15.52
CA ASP A 66 -5.73 -16.28 -14.06
C ASP A 66 -4.51 -15.45 -13.61
N LEU A 67 -3.46 -15.41 -14.44
CA LEU A 67 -2.29 -14.58 -14.20
C LEU A 67 -2.58 -13.11 -14.51
N ASN A 68 -3.50 -12.83 -15.45
CA ASN A 68 -3.84 -11.49 -15.86
C ASN A 68 -4.71 -10.77 -14.81
N GLN A 69 -4.39 -9.52 -14.50
CA GLN A 69 -5.12 -8.71 -13.53
C GLN A 69 -5.41 -7.32 -14.09
N ASP A 70 -6.63 -6.81 -13.88
CA ASP A 70 -6.96 -5.42 -14.17
C ASP A 70 -6.30 -4.51 -13.13
N LYS A 71 -5.22 -3.82 -13.52
CA LYS A 71 -4.47 -2.91 -12.66
C LYS A 71 -5.28 -1.73 -12.11
N LEU A 72 -6.43 -1.40 -12.70
CA LEU A 72 -7.30 -0.31 -12.23
C LEU A 72 -8.28 -0.77 -11.16
N ARG A 73 -8.53 -2.09 -11.04
CA ARG A 73 -9.52 -2.67 -10.13
C ARG A 73 -8.95 -3.64 -9.11
N SER A 74 -7.74 -4.15 -9.37
CA SER A 74 -7.04 -5.10 -8.50
C SER A 74 -5.94 -4.41 -7.72
N PRO A 75 -5.73 -4.73 -6.43
CA PRO A 75 -4.61 -4.20 -5.64
C PRO A 75 -3.23 -4.67 -6.14
N GLY A 76 -3.18 -5.64 -7.06
CA GLY A 76 -1.94 -6.27 -7.52
C GLY A 76 -1.56 -7.49 -6.70
N ARG A 77 -0.73 -8.35 -7.29
CA ARG A 77 -0.23 -9.57 -6.66
C ARG A 77 1.15 -9.32 -6.05
N PRO A 78 1.41 -9.80 -4.82
CA PRO A 78 2.75 -9.74 -4.26
C PRO A 78 3.70 -10.65 -5.06
N ALA A 79 4.76 -10.06 -5.59
CA ALA A 79 5.88 -10.74 -6.23
C ALA A 79 7.08 -10.71 -5.31
N ARG A 80 7.71 -11.87 -5.12
CA ARG A 80 9.02 -11.97 -4.48
C ARG A 80 10.11 -11.80 -5.52
N VAL A 81 11.10 -10.94 -5.25
CA VAL A 81 12.27 -10.80 -6.12
C VAL A 81 13.22 -11.94 -5.84
N VAL A 82 13.49 -12.77 -6.85
CA VAL A 82 14.48 -13.86 -6.75
C VAL A 82 15.86 -13.35 -7.14
N ASP A 83 15.93 -12.67 -8.29
CA ASP A 83 17.11 -12.02 -8.84
C ASP A 83 16.66 -10.91 -9.81
N ALA A 84 17.61 -10.26 -10.50
CA ALA A 84 17.34 -9.12 -11.39
C ALA A 84 16.43 -9.43 -12.60
N ASP A 85 16.25 -10.71 -12.93
CA ASP A 85 15.52 -11.17 -14.10
C ASP A 85 14.34 -12.09 -13.73
N THR A 86 14.14 -12.41 -12.44
CA THR A 86 13.21 -13.45 -12.00
C THR A 86 12.37 -13.01 -10.81
N LEU A 87 11.05 -13.18 -10.95
CA LEU A 87 10.07 -12.95 -9.89
C LEU A 87 9.33 -14.24 -9.55
N GLU A 88 8.98 -14.44 -8.28
CA GLU A 88 8.25 -15.61 -7.78
C GLU A 88 6.86 -15.20 -7.25
N PHE A 89 5.83 -15.95 -7.65
CA PHE A 89 4.47 -15.81 -7.12
C PHE A 89 4.14 -17.00 -6.24
N ASN A 90 4.13 -16.76 -4.92
CA ASN A 90 3.99 -17.82 -3.93
C ASN A 90 2.64 -18.56 -4.01
N ASP A 91 1.59 -17.89 -4.46
CA ASP A 91 0.23 -18.41 -4.49
C ASP A 91 -0.16 -19.06 -5.82
N LEU A 92 0.77 -19.21 -6.76
CA LEU A 92 0.54 -19.83 -8.06
C LEU A 92 1.48 -21.00 -8.31
N ALA A 93 0.92 -22.07 -8.89
CA ALA A 93 1.66 -23.22 -9.38
C ALA A 93 1.83 -23.14 -10.90
N GLY A 94 3.07 -23.27 -11.39
CA GLY A 94 3.40 -23.17 -12.82
C GLY A 94 3.40 -24.49 -13.59
N GLN A 95 3.09 -25.62 -12.94
CA GLN A 95 3.13 -26.92 -13.61
C GLN A 95 2.18 -26.96 -14.81
N GLY A 96 2.69 -27.39 -15.97
CA GLY A 96 1.92 -27.48 -17.21
C GLY A 96 1.50 -26.13 -17.81
N ARG A 97 1.95 -25.00 -17.23
CA ARG A 97 1.69 -23.66 -17.74
C ARG A 97 2.82 -23.19 -18.63
N THR A 98 2.46 -22.35 -19.60
CA THR A 98 3.40 -21.62 -20.44
C THR A 98 2.99 -20.16 -20.50
N ALA A 99 3.98 -19.28 -20.50
CA ALA A 99 3.81 -17.84 -20.70
C ALA A 99 5.10 -17.38 -21.36
N ALA A 100 4.98 -17.00 -22.62
CA ALA A 100 6.02 -16.32 -23.38
C ALA A 100 5.29 -15.17 -24.09
N GLY A 101 5.49 -13.96 -23.57
CA GLY A 101 4.69 -12.79 -23.93
C GLY A 101 3.80 -12.28 -22.80
N GLY A 102 3.21 -11.12 -23.03
CA GLY A 102 2.56 -10.32 -22.00
C GLY A 102 3.52 -9.37 -21.29
N LEU A 103 2.99 -8.61 -20.34
CA LEU A 103 3.66 -7.55 -19.63
C LEU A 103 3.53 -7.76 -18.13
N LEU A 104 4.66 -7.67 -17.43
CA LEU A 104 4.68 -7.33 -16.02
C LEU A 104 4.50 -5.82 -15.91
N VAL A 105 3.52 -5.40 -15.11
CA VAL A 105 3.19 -4.01 -14.87
C VAL A 105 3.34 -3.70 -13.40
N TYR A 106 3.94 -2.57 -13.05
CA TYR A 106 4.06 -2.14 -11.65
C TYR A 106 4.28 -0.64 -11.56
N ARG A 107 4.15 -0.09 -10.36
CA ARG A 107 4.63 1.26 -10.02
C ARG A 107 5.68 1.09 -8.94
N LEU A 108 6.83 1.74 -9.06
CA LEU A 108 7.90 1.58 -8.08
C LEU A 108 7.47 2.08 -6.68
N PRO A 109 8.05 1.54 -5.61
CA PRO A 109 7.93 2.14 -4.29
C PRO A 109 8.46 3.57 -4.29
N VAL A 110 7.85 4.42 -3.48
CA VAL A 110 8.45 5.70 -3.12
C VAL A 110 9.65 5.42 -2.21
N ASP A 111 10.78 6.06 -2.49
CA ASP A 111 11.92 6.04 -1.59
C ASP A 111 11.63 6.97 -0.41
N LEU A 112 11.63 6.40 0.79
CA LEU A 112 11.34 7.10 2.05
C LEU A 112 12.62 7.35 2.88
N THR A 113 13.78 7.04 2.32
CA THR A 113 15.07 7.20 3.00
C THR A 113 15.31 8.68 3.33
N GLY A 114 15.51 8.97 4.61
CA GLY A 114 15.73 10.33 5.09
C GLY A 114 14.50 11.25 5.07
N CYS A 115 13.31 10.73 4.75
CA CYS A 115 12.08 11.53 4.74
C CYS A 115 11.48 11.69 6.15
N GLU A 116 10.95 12.88 6.42
CA GLU A 116 10.11 13.14 7.60
C GLU A 116 8.64 12.90 7.23
N ILE A 117 7.92 12.13 8.05
CA ILE A 117 6.54 11.77 7.78
C ILE A 117 5.68 12.23 8.95
N ARG A 118 4.66 13.01 8.63
CA ARG A 118 3.71 13.54 9.60
C ARG A 118 2.30 13.25 9.13
N ALA A 119 1.52 12.56 9.95
CA ALA A 119 0.07 12.55 9.83
C ALA A 119 -0.54 13.43 10.92
N GLU A 120 -1.55 14.19 10.55
CA GLU A 120 -2.25 15.08 11.46
C GLU A 120 -3.75 14.82 11.37
N ILE A 121 -4.36 14.65 12.53
CA ILE A 121 -5.78 14.35 12.67
C ILE A 121 -6.42 15.51 13.42
N ARG A 122 -7.40 16.16 12.78
CA ARG A 122 -8.07 17.37 13.28
C ARG A 122 -9.56 17.11 13.45
N GLY A 123 -10.05 17.36 14.65
CA GLY A 123 -11.48 17.42 14.94
C GLY A 123 -11.94 18.84 15.25
N GLU A 124 -13.22 19.11 15.02
CA GLU A 124 -13.81 20.40 15.39
C GLU A 124 -13.68 20.64 16.90
N GLY A 125 -13.06 21.77 17.28
CA GLY A 125 -12.85 22.15 18.68
C GLY A 125 -11.86 21.29 19.47
N ALA A 126 -11.17 20.34 18.82
CA ALA A 126 -10.23 19.43 19.46
C ALA A 126 -8.77 19.85 19.21
N THR A 127 -7.88 19.46 20.12
CA THR A 127 -6.43 19.55 19.86
C THR A 127 -6.04 18.49 18.82
N PRO A 128 -5.26 18.85 17.78
CA PRO A 128 -4.84 17.89 16.77
C PRO A 128 -4.01 16.74 17.34
N ILE A 129 -4.26 15.52 16.85
CA ILE A 129 -3.41 14.37 17.14
C ILE A 129 -2.33 14.33 16.06
N LEU A 130 -1.07 14.36 16.49
CA LEU A 130 0.09 14.29 15.60
C LEU A 130 0.69 12.89 15.65
N LEU A 131 0.92 12.31 14.49
CA LEU A 131 1.61 11.04 14.32
C LEU A 131 2.89 11.28 13.52
N THR A 132 4.02 10.87 14.07
CA THR A 132 5.35 11.02 13.47
C THR A 132 6.17 9.76 13.76
N GLN A 133 7.33 9.63 13.12
CA GLN A 133 8.26 8.55 13.50
C GLN A 133 8.75 8.73 14.95
N GLY A 134 9.00 9.98 15.37
CA GLY A 134 9.55 10.30 16.69
C GLY A 134 8.64 9.96 17.87
N ASN A 135 7.31 9.94 17.66
CA ASN A 135 6.34 9.57 18.69
C ASN A 135 5.73 8.17 18.49
N GLY A 136 6.25 7.38 17.56
CA GLY A 136 5.78 6.03 17.26
C GLY A 136 4.45 5.95 16.50
N GLY A 137 3.84 7.09 16.14
CA GLY A 137 2.61 7.13 15.35
C GLY A 137 2.79 6.78 13.87
N VAL A 138 4.04 6.76 13.38
CA VAL A 138 4.42 6.31 12.04
C VAL A 138 5.55 5.29 12.14
N GLN A 139 5.37 4.11 11.55
CA GLN A 139 6.42 3.10 11.42
C GLN A 139 6.68 2.79 9.94
N LEU A 140 7.95 2.83 9.52
CA LEU A 140 8.35 2.38 8.19
C LEU A 140 8.46 0.85 8.17
N GLN A 141 7.88 0.21 7.15
CA GLN A 141 7.82 -1.26 7.01
C GLN A 141 8.52 -1.74 5.73
N GLY A 142 9.55 -1.01 5.31
CA GLY A 142 10.31 -1.26 4.09
C GLY A 142 9.91 -0.35 2.93
N LEU A 143 10.10 -0.85 1.71
CA LEU A 143 9.97 -0.09 0.47
C LEU A 143 8.58 0.54 0.35
N GLY A 144 8.47 1.88 0.30
CA GLY A 144 7.19 2.58 0.14
C GLY A 144 6.06 2.12 1.08
N ARG A 145 6.36 1.46 2.21
CA ARG A 145 5.38 0.89 3.13
C ARG A 145 5.52 1.57 4.47
N LEU A 146 4.41 2.03 5.01
CA LEU A 146 4.36 2.56 6.37
C LEU A 146 3.08 2.16 7.07
N LEU A 147 3.12 2.15 8.40
CA LEU A 147 2.00 1.88 9.28
C LEU A 147 1.72 3.16 10.09
N LEU A 148 0.50 3.67 10.00
CA LEU A 148 0.01 4.68 10.92
C LEU A 148 -0.59 4.00 12.14
N ILE A 149 -0.21 4.48 13.32
CA ILE A 149 -0.60 3.89 14.59
C ILE A 149 -1.28 4.96 15.43
N LEU A 150 -2.54 4.72 15.78
CA LEU A 150 -3.21 5.45 16.87
C LEU A 150 -3.37 4.49 18.04
N THR A 151 -2.97 4.95 19.22
CA THR A 151 -3.20 4.24 20.48
C THR A 151 -4.68 4.25 20.86
N ALA A 152 -5.07 3.34 21.75
CA ALA A 152 -6.44 3.29 22.28
C ALA A 152 -6.81 4.61 23.01
N GLU A 153 -5.85 5.23 23.68
CA GLU A 153 -6.00 6.50 24.37
C GLU A 153 -6.23 7.65 23.37
N GLN A 154 -5.46 7.69 22.28
CA GLN A 154 -5.65 8.69 21.22
C GLN A 154 -7.01 8.54 20.52
N THR A 155 -7.44 7.31 20.22
CA THR A 155 -8.75 7.10 19.59
C THR A 155 -9.90 7.35 20.57
N ALA A 156 -9.74 7.05 21.86
CA ALA A 156 -10.74 7.41 22.88
C ALA A 156 -10.96 8.92 23.02
N ALA A 157 -9.92 9.73 22.74
CA ALA A 157 -10.02 11.19 22.74
C ALA A 157 -10.78 11.76 21.52
N ILE A 158 -11.08 10.94 20.51
CA ILE A 158 -11.88 11.32 19.36
C ILE A 158 -13.37 11.22 19.74
N THR A 159 -13.91 12.31 20.26
CA THR A 159 -15.32 12.43 20.69
C THR A 159 -16.16 13.31 19.77
N TRP A 160 -15.54 13.93 18.77
CA TRP A 160 -16.16 14.84 17.82
C TRP A 160 -16.84 14.08 16.67
N ALA A 161 -17.85 14.69 16.05
CA ALA A 161 -18.65 14.08 14.99
C ALA A 161 -18.05 14.27 13.58
N ARG A 162 -17.16 15.26 13.41
CA ARG A 162 -16.52 15.59 12.13
C ARG A 162 -15.05 15.90 12.33
N GLY A 163 -14.23 15.40 11.42
CA GLY A 163 -12.83 15.71 11.38
C GLY A 163 -12.15 15.16 10.17
N GLU A 164 -10.96 15.66 9.95
CA GLU A 164 -10.16 15.42 8.76
C GLU A 164 -8.78 14.96 9.18
N TRP A 165 -8.12 14.25 8.28
CA TRP A 165 -6.73 13.92 8.44
C TRP A 165 -5.97 14.11 7.14
N ASP A 166 -4.67 14.35 7.27
CA ASP A 166 -3.76 14.31 6.13
C ASP A 166 -2.41 13.74 6.52
N LEU A 167 -1.71 13.18 5.53
CA LEU A 167 -0.34 12.72 5.65
C LEU A 167 0.53 13.53 4.69
N THR A 168 1.59 14.10 5.26
CA THR A 168 2.59 14.90 4.56
C THR A 168 3.95 14.24 4.69
N ILE A 169 4.73 14.27 3.61
CA ILE A 169 6.11 13.80 3.56
C ILE A 169 7.00 14.96 3.16
N THR A 170 8.01 15.23 3.99
CA THR A 170 9.09 16.15 3.68
C THR A 170 10.31 15.32 3.26
N HIS A 171 10.80 15.57 2.05
CA HIS A 171 11.97 14.91 1.50
C HIS A 171 13.27 15.61 1.96
N PRO A 172 14.43 14.92 1.89
CA PRO A 172 15.72 15.51 2.29
C PRO A 172 16.12 16.80 1.54
N ASP A 173 15.57 17.02 0.35
CA ASP A 173 15.76 18.24 -0.45
C ASP A 173 14.86 19.41 0.01
N GLY A 174 14.04 19.20 1.04
CA GLY A 174 13.08 20.17 1.56
C GLY A 174 11.72 20.16 0.83
N THR A 175 11.54 19.32 -0.19
CA THR A 175 10.26 19.21 -0.90
C THR A 175 9.19 18.62 0.02
N VAL A 176 8.05 19.30 0.14
CA VAL A 176 6.92 18.86 0.97
C VAL A 176 5.76 18.43 0.08
N ASN A 177 5.31 17.18 0.24
CA ASN A 177 4.19 16.62 -0.50
C ASN A 177 3.11 16.12 0.45
N ARG A 178 1.87 16.59 0.26
CA ARG A 178 0.70 15.95 0.86
C ARG A 178 0.32 14.71 0.04
N TRP A 179 0.46 13.54 0.65
CA TRP A 179 0.27 12.24 -0.01
C TRP A 179 -1.14 11.71 0.15
N VAL A 180 -1.74 11.92 1.32
CA VAL A 180 -3.07 11.43 1.65
C VAL A 180 -3.86 12.54 2.34
N ALA A 181 -5.15 12.60 2.06
CA ALA A 181 -6.11 13.38 2.83
C ALA A 181 -7.46 12.66 2.85
N GLY A 182 -8.22 12.81 3.92
CA GLY A 182 -9.57 12.25 3.99
C GLY A 182 -10.31 12.64 5.25
N GLN A 183 -11.51 12.10 5.39
CA GLN A 183 -12.32 12.26 6.58
C GLN A 183 -11.94 11.22 7.64
N VAL A 184 -12.23 11.51 8.89
CA VAL A 184 -12.19 10.52 9.96
C VAL A 184 -13.60 10.00 10.20
N LEU A 185 -13.76 8.69 10.06
CA LEU A 185 -15.04 8.02 10.20
C LEU A 185 -15.10 7.39 11.60
N VAL A 186 -15.84 8.03 12.50
CA VAL A 186 -15.98 7.56 13.89
C VAL A 186 -17.09 6.51 13.94
N ASN A 187 -16.70 5.26 14.18
CA ASN A 187 -17.62 4.16 14.41
C ASN A 187 -17.76 3.96 15.93
N SER A 188 -18.89 4.38 16.49
CA SER A 188 -19.27 3.92 17.83
C SER A 188 -19.53 2.42 17.74
N GLY A 189 -18.77 1.60 18.46
CA GLY A 189 -18.85 0.13 18.43
C GLY A 189 -20.17 -0.48 18.95
N GLY A 190 -21.32 0.16 18.74
CA GLY A 190 -22.63 -0.30 19.17
C GLY A 190 -23.60 -0.35 18.00
N GLY A 191 -23.81 -1.53 17.42
CA GLY A 191 -24.89 -1.73 16.45
C GLY A 191 -24.76 -2.97 15.58
N CYS A 192 -24.93 -4.16 16.16
CA CYS A 192 -25.52 -5.35 15.51
C CYS A 192 -25.98 -6.34 16.60
N ALA A 193 -26.96 -5.92 17.41
CA ALA A 193 -27.92 -6.87 17.97
C ALA A 193 -28.98 -7.09 16.88
N HIS A 194 -28.76 -8.05 15.99
CA HIS A 194 -29.86 -8.60 15.20
C HIS A 194 -30.51 -9.70 16.03
N GLY A 195 -31.55 -9.29 16.76
CA GLY A 195 -32.67 -10.16 17.04
C GLY A 195 -33.56 -10.27 15.79
N CYS A 196 -34.21 -11.43 15.69
CA CYS A 196 -35.13 -11.94 14.66
C CYS A 196 -34.46 -12.80 13.59
#